data_AF-A0A6I5RHR6-F1
#
_entry.id   AF-A0A6I5RHR6-F1
#
_cell.length_a   1.000
_cell.length_b   1.000
_cell.length_c   1.000
_cell.angle_alpha   90.00
_cell.angle_beta   90.00
_cell.angle_gamma   90.00
#
_symmetry.space_group_name_H-M   'P 1'
#
loop_
_entity.id
_entity.type
_entity.pdbx_description
1 polymer ?
#
loop_
_entity_poly.entity_id
_entity_poly.type
_entity_poly.pdbx_seq_one_letter_code
_entity_poly.pdbx_strand_id
1 'polypeptide(L)' 'MKKLGLKPFDLAKKLAEKRGKDPQAVSTTVLNVLKSPENRRYSSLAEIVELLDGEIVIRWHSVEEHIL' A
#
# COMPACT_ATOMS: atom_id res chain seq x y z
N MET A 1 13.49 -10.40 -0.12
CA MET A 1 12.68 -9.28 0.44
C MET A 1 13.33 -8.71 1.70
N LYS A 2 14.54 -8.13 1.58
CA LYS A 2 15.23 -7.44 2.67
C LYS A 2 15.34 -5.96 2.27
N LYS A 3 14.42 -5.11 2.73
CA LYS A 3 14.62 -3.64 2.89
C LYS A 3 13.40 -2.85 3.40
N LEU A 4 12.22 -3.44 3.57
CA LEU A 4 11.14 -2.87 4.38
C LEU A 4 11.03 -3.74 5.63
N GLY A 5 11.57 -3.28 6.75
CA GLY A 5 11.85 -4.11 7.95
C GLY A 5 10.63 -4.70 8.66
N LEU A 6 9.41 -4.42 8.19
CA LEU A 6 8.17 -4.90 8.80
C LEU A 6 7.67 -6.14 8.07
N LYS A 7 7.43 -7.23 8.82
CA LYS A 7 6.72 -8.38 8.28
C LYS A 7 5.26 -7.96 7.99
N PRO A 8 4.56 -8.62 7.05
CA PRO A 8 3.14 -8.34 6.79
C PRO A 8 2.27 -8.35 8.05
N PHE A 9 2.61 -9.20 9.03
CA PHE A 9 1.95 -9.27 10.32
C PHE A 9 2.16 -8.01 11.19
N ASP A 10 3.37 -7.46 11.21
CA ASP A 10 3.68 -6.24 11.96
C ASP A 10 2.97 -5.02 11.35
N LEU A 11 2.89 -4.99 10.01
CA LEU A 11 2.07 -4.02 9.27
C LEU A 11 0.58 -4.15 9.60
N ALA A 12 0.05 -5.37 9.69
CA ALA A 12 -1.34 -5.60 10.06
C ALA A 12 -1.64 -5.10 11.48
N LYS A 13 -0.73 -5.31 12.44
CA LYS A 13 -0.85 -4.76 13.79
C LYS A 13 -0.91 -3.23 13.80
N LYS A 14 0.06 -2.58 13.15
CA LYS A 14 0.10 -1.10 13.07
C LYS A 14 -1.14 -0.53 12.38
N LEU A 15 -1.61 -1.17 11.32
CA LEU A 15 -2.82 -0.76 10.61
C LEU A 15 -4.08 -0.95 11.47
N ALA A 16 -4.13 -2.03 12.24
CA ALA A 16 -5.21 -2.29 13.19
C ALA A 16 -5.27 -1.23 14.29
N GLU A 17 -4.13 -0.88 14.89
CA GLU A 17 -4.00 0.19 15.88
C GLU A 17 -4.51 1.53 15.31
N LYS A 18 -4.04 1.92 14.11
CA LYS A 18 -4.48 3.14 13.42
C LYS A 18 -5.99 3.19 13.16
N ARG A 19 -6.61 2.03 12.89
CA ARG A 19 -8.03 1.91 12.55
C ARG A 19 -8.93 1.54 13.73
N GLY A 20 -8.38 1.31 14.92
CA GLY A 20 -9.12 0.77 16.07
C GLY A 20 -9.78 -0.59 15.79
N LYS A 21 -9.09 -1.48 15.05
CA LYS A 21 -9.60 -2.80 14.63
C LYS A 21 -8.72 -3.94 15.13
N ASP A 22 -9.24 -5.16 15.06
CA ASP A 22 -8.44 -6.36 15.30
C ASP A 22 -7.42 -6.59 14.15
N PRO A 23 -6.16 -6.99 14.45
CA PRO A 23 -5.14 -7.27 13.43
C PRO A 23 -5.57 -8.30 12.38
N GLN A 24 -6.35 -9.30 12.76
CA GLN A 24 -6.84 -10.32 11.85
C GLN A 24 -7.84 -9.74 10.85
N ALA A 25 -8.66 -8.79 11.27
CA ALA A 25 -9.63 -8.11 10.42
C ALA A 25 -8.98 -7.27 9.30
N VAL A 26 -7.74 -6.79 9.50
CA VAL A 26 -7.02 -5.99 8.49
C VAL A 26 -5.91 -6.77 7.77
N SER A 27 -5.57 -7.97 8.24
CA SER A 27 -4.50 -8.81 7.69
C SER A 27 -4.66 -9.10 6.18
N THR A 28 -5.87 -9.45 5.75
CA THR A 28 -6.19 -9.67 4.33
C THR A 28 -6.01 -8.40 3.49
N THR A 29 -6.29 -7.23 4.08
CA THR A 29 -6.08 -5.95 3.39
C THR A 29 -4.60 -5.71 3.14
N VAL A 30 -3.76 -5.89 4.18
CA VAL A 30 -2.30 -5.77 4.04
C VAL A 30 -1.76 -6.71 2.98
N LEU A 31 -2.14 -7.99 3.03
CA LEU A 31 -1.68 -9.00 2.07
C LEU A 31 -2.09 -8.65 0.65
N ASN A 32 -3.31 -8.18 0.44
CA ASN A 32 -3.80 -7.82 -0.89
C ASN A 32 -3.12 -6.57 -1.44
N VAL A 33 -2.83 -5.57 -0.59
CA VAL A 33 -2.05 -4.38 -0.98
C VAL A 33 -0.63 -4.76 -1.38
N LEU A 34 0.03 -5.64 -0.64
CA LEU A 34 1.40 -6.07 -0.95
C LEU A 34 1.50 -6.99 -2.18
N LYS A 35 0.45 -7.76 -2.49
CA LYS A 35 0.44 -8.69 -3.64
C LYS A 35 -0.01 -8.05 -4.95
N SER A 36 -1.03 -7.20 -4.91
CA SER A 36 -1.68 -6.65 -6.10
C SER A 36 -2.13 -5.20 -5.83
N PRO A 37 -1.17 -4.28 -5.62
CA PRO A 37 -1.43 -2.89 -5.25
C PRO A 37 -2.33 -2.15 -6.25
N GLU A 38 -2.16 -2.40 -7.55
CA GLU A 38 -2.92 -1.79 -8.65
C GLU A 38 -4.43 -2.06 -8.59
N ASN A 39 -4.83 -3.14 -7.90
CA ASN A 39 -6.22 -3.56 -7.75
C ASN A 39 -6.87 -3.09 -6.44
N ARG A 40 -6.18 -2.24 -5.66
CA ARG A 40 -6.65 -1.80 -4.34
C ARG A 40 -7.16 -0.37 -4.38
N ARG A 41 -8.01 -0.06 -3.40
CA ARG A 41 -8.43 1.31 -3.14
C ARG A 41 -7.22 2.15 -2.74
N TYR A 42 -7.12 3.34 -3.31
CA TYR A 42 -6.03 4.28 -3.03
C TYR A 42 -5.84 4.55 -1.54
N SER A 43 -6.92 4.66 -0.77
CA SER A 43 -6.86 4.87 0.69
C SER A 43 -6.10 3.78 1.43
N SER A 44 -6.35 2.51 1.10
CA SER A 44 -5.63 1.38 1.70
C SER A 44 -4.18 1.32 1.24
N LEU A 45 -3.89 1.77 0.02
CA LEU A 45 -2.52 1.85 -0.49
C LEU A 45 -1.72 2.91 0.27
N ALA A 46 -2.28 4.10 0.40
CA ALA A 46 -1.65 5.25 1.03
C ALA A 46 -1.33 4.97 2.51
N GLU A 47 -2.26 4.39 3.27
CA GLU A 47 -2.01 4.02 4.67
C GLU A 47 -0.84 3.02 4.81
N ILE A 48 -0.73 2.05 3.91
CA ILE A 48 0.35 1.04 3.96
C ILE A 48 1.69 1.68 3.62
N VAL A 49 1.72 2.59 2.62
CA VAL A 49 2.92 3.34 2.25
C VAL A 49 3.38 4.23 3.42
N GLU A 50 2.46 4.93 4.08
CA GLU A 50 2.75 5.75 5.27
C GLU A 50 3.31 4.92 6.42
N LEU A 51 2.73 3.75 6.72
CA LEU A 51 3.22 2.85 7.77
C LEU A 51 4.62 2.28 7.49
N LEU A 52 5.02 2.28 6.23
CA LEU A 52 6.33 1.86 5.77
C LEU A 52 7.35 2.99 5.72
N ASP A 53 6.95 4.21 6.12
CA ASP A 53 7.74 5.43 5.96
C ASP A 53 8.17 5.64 4.49
N GLY A 54 7.28 5.25 3.57
CA GLY A 54 7.49 5.30 2.13
C GLY A 54 6.86 6.53 1.49
N GLU A 55 7.13 6.70 0.20
CA GLU A 55 6.62 7.81 -0.61
C GLU A 55 5.82 7.30 -1.81
N ILE A 56 4.78 8.06 -2.21
CA ILE A 56 4.02 7.80 -3.43
C ILE A 56 4.64 8.64 -4.55
N VAL A 57 5.19 7.96 -5.57
CA VAL A 57 5.79 8.61 -6.74
C VAL A 57 4.82 8.50 -7.93
N ILE A 58 4.38 9.64 -8.44
CA ILE A 58 3.59 9.72 -9.67
C ILE A 58 4.53 10.08 -10.82
N ARG A 59 4.66 9.18 -11.80
CA ARG A 59 5.40 9.44 -13.04
C ARG A 59 4.43 9.57 -14.19
N TRP A 60 4.43 10.74 -14.82
CA TRP A 60 3.62 11.04 -15.97
C TRP A 60 4.48 11.00 -17.24
N HIS A 61 3.97 10.35 -18.29
CA HIS A 61 4.56 10.38 -19.62
C HIS A 61 3.53 10.99 -20.57
N SER A 62 3.87 12.09 -21.24
CA SER A 62 3.00 12.63 -22.29
C SER A 62 3.00 11.68 -23.47
N VAL A 63 1.81 11.30 -23.92
CA VAL A 63 1.65 10.65 -25.22
C VAL A 63 1.60 11.77 -26.24
N GLU A 64 2.64 11.93 -27.06
CA GLU A 64 2.56 12.80 -28.23
C GLU A 64 1.61 12.14 -29.23
N GLU A 65 0.38 12.64 -29.34
CA GLU A 65 -0.53 12.24 -30.41
C GLU A 65 0.02 12.81 -31.72
N HIS A 66 0.56 11.94 -32.58
CA HIS A 66 0.79 12.27 -33.98
C HIS A 66 -0.57 12.47 -34.65
N ILE A 67 -1.01 13.73 -34.75
CA ILE A 67 -2.10 14.13 -35.64
C ILE A 67 -1.57 13.95 -37.07
N LEU A 68 -1.97 12.86 -37.72
CA LEU A 68 -1.80 12.63 -39.17
C LEU A 68 -2.88 13.38 -39.96
#